data_AF-A0A7C9RDG8-F1
#
_entry.id   AF-A0A7C9RDG8-F1
#
_cell.length_a   1.000
_cell.length_b   1.000
_cell.length_c   1.000
_cell.angle_alpha   90.00
_cell.angle_beta   90.00
_cell.angle_gamma   90.00
#
_symmetry.space_group_name_H-M   'P 1'
#
loop_
_entity.id
_entity.type
_entity.pdbx_description
1 polymer ?
#
loop_
_entity_poly.entity_id
_entity_poly.type
_entity_poly.pdbx_seq_one_letter_code
_entity_poly.pdbx_strand_id
1 'polypeptide(L)'
;MTGSATRHPLRTRLCGLPLAVLLFGAGIAPAVAQTPAPAAAAASEQPAPKRKKVVERAAAIMKALGDYSARRTQKLPALADYYAAKADLGKIDDSAPEAPRAKKLLAAMQKNEREYVRKHGAMNISARLDSLSDNVEGRKQFAVTTSKQMLRRGLAMDIGTSGDHETVLNYKYFKMDRPTVLNLARSGNIFNKARDLGFRAVVFTNGRLTWTYDVAANTFK
;
A
#
# COMPACT_ATOMS: atom_id res chain seq x y z
N MET A 1 -31.78 -15.40 -47.95
CA MET A 1 -30.57 -16.25 -48.03
C MET A 1 -30.19 -16.60 -46.59
N THR A 2 -30.77 -17.63 -45.97
CA THR A 2 -30.30 -19.04 -45.92
C THR A 2 -28.84 -19.14 -45.42
N GLY A 3 -28.51 -19.84 -44.32
CA GLY A 3 -29.29 -20.79 -43.55
C GLY A 3 -28.63 -21.25 -42.23
N SER A 4 -29.39 -22.10 -41.55
CA SER A 4 -29.19 -22.78 -40.27
C SER A 4 -28.02 -23.76 -40.20
N ALA A 5 -27.56 -24.06 -38.97
CA ALA A 5 -27.47 -25.42 -38.39
C ALA A 5 -26.98 -25.33 -36.91
N THR A 6 -27.81 -25.45 -35.87
CA THR A 6 -28.13 -26.67 -35.07
C THR A 6 -26.97 -27.64 -34.75
N ARG A 7 -26.69 -27.83 -33.44
CA ARG A 7 -26.79 -29.12 -32.68
C ARG A 7 -26.25 -29.00 -31.24
N HIS A 8 -27.12 -29.22 -30.25
CA HIS A 8 -26.84 -29.78 -28.91
C HIS A 8 -26.81 -31.34 -29.01
N PRO A 9 -26.76 -32.19 -27.95
CA PRO A 9 -26.40 -32.05 -26.51
C PRO A 9 -25.55 -33.25 -25.93
N LEU A 10 -25.34 -33.24 -24.59
CA LEU A 10 -25.27 -34.37 -23.63
C LEU A 10 -24.07 -35.36 -23.65
N ARG A 11 -23.46 -35.56 -22.46
CA ARG A 11 -23.44 -36.88 -21.79
C ARG A 11 -22.96 -36.86 -20.34
N THR A 12 -23.88 -37.26 -19.47
CA THR A 12 -23.75 -37.82 -18.11
C THR A 12 -23.13 -39.23 -18.11
N ARG A 13 -22.34 -39.58 -17.08
CA ARG A 13 -22.19 -40.90 -16.41
C ARG A 13 -21.56 -40.63 -15.02
N LEU A 14 -22.15 -40.88 -13.84
CA LEU A 14 -22.75 -42.06 -13.19
C LEU A 14 -21.79 -43.25 -12.95
N CYS A 15 -21.78 -43.67 -11.67
CA CYS A 15 -21.42 -44.97 -11.07
C CYS A 15 -20.05 -45.13 -10.39
N GLY A 16 -20.09 -45.58 -9.11
CA GLY A 16 -18.99 -46.34 -8.49
C GLY A 16 -18.84 -46.28 -6.96
N LEU A 17 -19.79 -46.83 -6.19
CA LEU A 17 -19.55 -47.39 -4.84
C LEU A 17 -19.30 -48.90 -5.01
N PRO A 18 -18.43 -49.55 -4.20
CA PRO A 18 -18.85 -50.19 -2.93
C PRO A 18 -17.80 -50.05 -1.79
N LEU A 19 -18.14 -49.89 -0.52
CA LEU A 19 -18.68 -50.85 0.48
C LEU A 19 -17.75 -52.05 0.77
N ALA A 20 -17.04 -52.00 1.90
CA ALA A 20 -16.45 -53.15 2.57
C ALA A 20 -16.75 -53.09 4.08
N VAL A 21 -17.43 -54.13 4.55
CA VAL A 21 -17.88 -54.42 5.91
C VAL A 21 -17.00 -55.56 6.45
N LEU A 22 -16.65 -55.53 7.75
CA LEU A 22 -16.56 -56.68 8.69
C LEU A 22 -15.81 -56.19 9.96
N LEU A 23 -16.46 -56.01 11.13
CA LEU A 23 -16.98 -56.99 12.10
C LEU A 23 -15.91 -57.58 13.05
N PHE A 24 -16.03 -57.24 14.35
CA PHE A 24 -16.16 -58.11 15.54
C PHE A 24 -15.36 -57.61 16.75
N GLY A 25 -16.06 -57.50 17.88
CA GLY A 25 -15.49 -57.24 19.19
C GLY A 25 -16.58 -56.86 20.20
N ALA A 26 -17.42 -57.83 20.55
CA ALA A 26 -18.39 -57.71 21.64
C ALA A 26 -17.67 -57.78 23.01
N GLY A 27 -18.08 -56.91 23.94
CA GLY A 27 -17.72 -56.98 25.36
C GLY A 27 -18.70 -56.14 26.17
N ILE A 28 -19.57 -56.81 26.92
CA ILE A 28 -20.65 -56.22 27.72
C ILE A 28 -20.16 -56.04 29.17
N ALA A 29 -20.17 -54.78 29.66
CA ALA A 29 -20.44 -54.28 31.03
C ALA A 29 -19.59 -54.81 32.24
N PRO A 30 -19.39 -54.05 33.35
CA PRO A 30 -20.36 -53.17 33.99
C PRO A 30 -19.86 -51.80 34.50
N ALA A 31 -20.85 -51.00 34.92
CA ALA A 31 -20.76 -49.64 35.40
C ALA A 31 -20.02 -49.48 36.75
N VAL A 32 -19.20 -48.42 36.84
CA VAL A 32 -18.86 -47.73 38.10
C VAL A 32 -19.06 -46.23 37.88
N ALA A 33 -19.75 -45.62 38.83
CA ALA A 33 -20.14 -44.22 38.85
C ALA A 33 -18.99 -43.25 39.22
N GLN A 34 -19.23 -41.96 38.95
CA GLN A 34 -18.52 -40.75 39.44
C GLN A 34 -17.22 -40.42 38.66
N THR A 35 -17.02 -39.25 38.06
CA THR A 35 -17.24 -37.86 38.53
C THR A 35 -17.13 -36.91 37.32
N PRO A 36 -17.92 -35.81 37.20
CA PRO A 36 -17.65 -34.80 36.18
C PRO A 36 -16.48 -33.93 36.62
N ALA A 37 -15.29 -34.17 36.07
CA ALA A 37 -14.15 -33.26 36.19
C ALA A 37 -14.17 -32.24 35.04
N PRO A 38 -14.01 -30.95 35.33
CA PRO A 38 -14.26 -29.85 34.40
C PRO A 38 -13.13 -29.69 33.37
N ALA A 39 -13.51 -29.05 32.26
CA ALA A 39 -12.71 -28.58 31.15
C ALA A 39 -11.23 -28.26 31.48
N ALA A 40 -10.32 -29.00 30.85
CA ALA A 40 -9.04 -28.43 30.43
C ALA A 40 -9.19 -28.03 28.97
N ALA A 41 -9.62 -26.80 28.78
CA ALA A 41 -9.53 -26.10 27.52
C ALA A 41 -8.13 -26.33 26.94
N ALA A 42 -8.06 -26.85 25.71
CA ALA A 42 -6.96 -26.61 24.81
C ALA A 42 -6.93 -25.10 24.51
N ALA A 43 -6.54 -24.32 25.52
CA ALA A 43 -6.45 -22.88 25.44
C ALA A 43 -5.15 -22.55 24.70
N SER A 44 -5.32 -22.11 23.47
CA SER A 44 -4.46 -21.16 22.76
C SER A 44 -2.96 -21.48 22.77
N GLU A 45 -2.53 -22.09 21.67
CA GLU A 45 -1.17 -22.58 21.37
C GLU A 45 -0.07 -21.50 21.29
N GLN A 46 -0.33 -20.28 21.78
CA GLN A 46 0.68 -19.22 21.87
C GLN A 46 0.84 -18.77 23.32
N PRO A 47 1.98 -19.04 23.98
CA PRO A 47 2.24 -18.65 25.37
C PRO A 47 1.94 -17.17 25.63
N ALA A 48 1.30 -16.85 26.76
CA ALA A 48 0.98 -15.48 27.19
C ALA A 48 2.11 -14.43 26.99
N PRO A 49 3.40 -14.70 27.31
CA PRO A 49 4.48 -13.73 27.05
C PRO A 49 4.72 -13.47 25.56
N LYS A 50 4.45 -14.44 24.68
CA LYS A 50 4.56 -14.24 23.23
C LYS A 50 3.40 -13.40 22.70
N ARG A 51 2.17 -13.60 23.20
CA ARG A 51 0.99 -12.81 22.81
C ARG A 51 1.13 -11.32 23.15
N LYS A 52 1.62 -11.01 24.35
CA LYS A 52 1.89 -9.62 24.78
C LYS A 52 2.89 -8.93 23.85
N LYS A 53 3.98 -9.61 23.48
CA LYS A 53 4.99 -9.10 22.54
C LYS A 53 4.41 -8.83 21.14
N VAL A 54 3.49 -9.67 20.65
CA VAL A 54 2.79 -9.46 19.36
C VAL A 54 1.96 -8.17 19.40
N VAL A 55 1.17 -7.99 20.46
CA VAL A 55 0.35 -6.79 20.64
C VAL A 55 1.21 -5.53 20.78
N GLU A 56 2.33 -5.60 21.49
CA GLU A 56 3.29 -4.50 21.63
C GLU A 56 3.95 -4.13 20.30
N ARG A 57 4.41 -5.13 19.53
CA ARG A 57 5.00 -4.90 18.20
C ARG A 57 4.02 -4.21 17.28
N ALA A 58 2.79 -4.70 17.20
CA ALA A 58 1.76 -4.08 16.38
C ALA A 58 1.40 -2.66 16.86
N ALA A 59 1.39 -2.42 18.18
CA ALA A 59 1.14 -1.10 18.75
C ALA A 59 2.28 -0.13 18.43
N ALA A 60 3.52 -0.60 18.46
CA ALA A 60 4.70 0.19 18.06
C ALA A 60 4.66 0.55 16.57
N ILE A 61 4.23 -0.36 15.69
CA ILE A 61 4.06 -0.09 14.25
C ILE A 61 2.98 0.98 14.03
N MET A 62 1.84 0.87 14.71
CA MET A 62 0.77 1.86 14.61
C MET A 62 1.17 3.22 15.20
N LYS A 63 1.96 3.22 16.29
CA LYS A 63 2.54 4.44 16.85
C LYS A 63 3.52 5.08 15.86
N ALA A 64 4.42 4.31 15.26
CA ALA A 64 5.36 4.81 14.25
C ALA A 64 4.64 5.40 13.03
N LEU A 65 3.49 4.83 12.63
CA LEU A 65 2.66 5.41 11.58
C LEU A 65 2.08 6.78 11.97
N GLY A 66 1.61 6.92 13.21
CA GLY A 66 1.11 8.18 13.76
C GLY A 66 2.22 9.22 13.94
N ASP A 67 3.36 8.80 14.47
CA ASP A 67 4.54 9.64 14.64
C ASP A 67 5.09 10.10 13.28
N TYR A 68 5.05 9.26 12.24
CA TYR A 68 5.43 9.65 10.88
C TYR A 68 4.53 10.75 10.31
N SER A 69 3.22 10.70 10.58
CA SER A 69 2.33 11.82 10.22
C SER A 69 2.65 13.10 10.98
N ALA A 70 3.15 13.00 12.22
CA ALA A 70 3.48 14.16 13.03
C ALA A 70 4.90 14.70 12.77
N ARG A 71 5.86 13.83 12.42
CA ARG A 71 7.29 14.11 12.30
C ARG A 71 7.84 13.41 11.06
N ARG A 72 8.18 14.21 10.05
CA ARG A 72 8.63 13.75 8.72
C ARG A 72 9.96 12.97 8.71
N THR A 73 10.74 13.03 9.78
CA THR A 73 12.08 12.40 9.89
C THR A 73 12.04 10.98 10.46
N GLN A 74 10.89 10.51 10.95
CA GLN A 74 10.79 9.19 11.56
C GLN A 74 10.70 8.11 10.48
N LYS A 75 11.41 6.98 10.64
CA LYS A 75 11.34 5.87 9.69
C LYS A 75 10.12 5.00 9.99
N LEU A 76 9.34 4.67 8.96
CA LEU A 76 8.33 3.63 9.06
C LEU A 76 9.01 2.26 9.18
N PRO A 77 8.47 1.33 9.99
CA PRO A 77 8.86 -0.07 9.93
C PRO A 77 8.67 -0.64 8.51
N ALA A 78 9.34 -1.75 8.21
CA ALA A 78 9.25 -2.34 6.88
C ALA A 78 7.83 -2.86 6.61
N LEU A 79 7.41 -2.84 5.34
CA LEU A 79 6.10 -3.37 4.95
C LEU A 79 5.92 -4.85 5.32
N ALA A 80 7.01 -5.64 5.29
CA ALA A 80 7.01 -7.03 5.75
C ALA A 80 6.67 -7.14 7.25
N ASP A 81 7.22 -6.25 8.09
CA ASP A 81 6.93 -6.22 9.53
C ASP A 81 5.47 -5.88 9.83
N TYR A 82 4.90 -4.97 9.03
CA TYR A 82 3.49 -4.60 9.12
C TYR A 82 2.57 -5.79 8.81
N TYR A 83 2.83 -6.53 7.73
CA TYR A 83 2.05 -7.72 7.39
C TYR A 83 2.26 -8.87 8.37
N ALA A 84 3.48 -9.07 8.87
CA ALA A 84 3.76 -10.06 9.90
C ALA A 84 2.98 -9.76 11.19
N ALA A 85 3.00 -8.51 11.66
CA ALA A 85 2.27 -8.11 12.85
C ALA A 85 0.74 -8.23 12.68
N LYS A 86 0.20 -7.91 11.50
CA LYS A 86 -1.23 -8.09 11.18
C LYS A 86 -1.61 -9.58 11.21
N ALA A 87 -0.78 -10.45 10.63
CA ALA A 87 -1.00 -11.90 10.64
C ALA A 87 -0.92 -12.49 12.06
N ASP A 88 0.04 -12.03 12.87
CA ASP A 88 0.21 -12.52 14.23
C ASP A 88 -0.91 -12.06 15.17
N LEU A 89 -1.46 -10.85 14.98
CA LEU A 89 -2.66 -10.41 15.70
C LEU A 89 -3.90 -11.25 15.36
N GLY A 90 -4.02 -11.70 14.12
CA GLY A 90 -5.13 -12.56 13.67
C GLY A 90 -5.08 -13.98 14.23
N LYS A 91 -3.95 -14.42 14.78
CA LYS A 91 -3.78 -15.73 15.43
C LYS A 91 -4.09 -15.72 16.92
N ILE A 92 -4.31 -14.54 17.52
CA ILE A 92 -4.66 -14.44 18.94
C ILE A 92 -6.10 -14.92 19.11
N ASP A 93 -6.27 -15.92 19.96
CA ASP A 93 -7.58 -16.51 20.25
C ASP A 93 -8.54 -15.50 20.90
N ASP A 94 -9.81 -15.60 20.56
CA ASP A 94 -10.89 -14.72 21.02
C ASP A 94 -11.15 -14.80 22.53
N SER A 95 -10.80 -15.92 23.17
CA SER A 95 -10.93 -16.13 24.61
C SER A 95 -9.77 -15.58 25.44
N ALA A 96 -8.71 -15.09 24.79
CA ALA A 96 -7.55 -14.53 25.49
C ALA A 96 -7.88 -13.16 26.13
N PRO A 97 -7.28 -12.83 27.30
CA PRO A 97 -7.47 -11.51 27.92
C PRO A 97 -6.94 -10.37 27.04
N GLU A 98 -6.00 -10.66 26.13
CA GLU A 98 -5.47 -9.70 25.16
C GLU A 98 -6.34 -9.54 23.89
N ALA A 99 -7.33 -10.42 23.67
CA ALA A 99 -8.17 -10.45 22.47
C ALA A 99 -8.87 -9.12 22.13
N PRO A 100 -9.52 -8.40 23.06
CA PRO A 100 -10.18 -7.13 22.71
C PRO A 100 -9.18 -6.08 22.23
N ARG A 101 -7.97 -6.06 22.80
CA ARG A 101 -6.89 -5.16 22.37
C ARG A 101 -6.33 -5.57 21.01
N ALA A 102 -6.14 -6.87 20.80
CA ALA A 102 -5.67 -7.42 19.53
C ALA A 102 -6.65 -7.10 18.38
N LYS A 103 -7.96 -7.33 18.59
CA LYS A 103 -9.02 -7.01 17.61
C LYS A 103 -9.05 -5.53 17.25
N LYS A 104 -9.01 -4.65 18.26
CA LYS A 104 -8.97 -3.19 18.04
C LYS A 104 -7.77 -2.77 17.20
N LEU A 105 -6.61 -3.36 17.49
CA LEU A 105 -5.37 -3.05 16.79
C LEU A 105 -5.35 -3.61 15.36
N LEU A 106 -5.87 -4.81 15.16
CA LEU A 106 -6.03 -5.42 13.83
C LEU A 106 -6.98 -4.58 12.95
N ALA A 107 -8.12 -4.14 13.49
CA ALA A 107 -9.03 -3.23 12.79
C ALA A 107 -8.36 -1.88 12.48
N ALA A 108 -7.59 -1.32 13.41
CA ALA A 108 -6.83 -0.09 13.18
C ALA A 108 -5.77 -0.27 12.09
N MET A 109 -5.04 -1.39 12.08
CA MET A 109 -4.10 -1.71 11.01
C MET A 109 -4.83 -1.79 9.68
N GLN A 110 -5.87 -2.62 9.55
CA GLN A 110 -6.67 -2.75 8.32
C GLN A 110 -7.17 -1.40 7.79
N LYS A 111 -7.70 -0.55 8.67
CA LYS A 111 -8.17 0.80 8.29
C LYS A 111 -7.06 1.69 7.73
N ASN A 112 -5.84 1.57 8.25
CA ASN A 112 -4.70 2.40 7.88
C ASN A 112 -3.78 1.77 6.83
N GLU A 113 -4.09 0.58 6.34
CA GLU A 113 -3.24 -0.17 5.40
C GLU A 113 -2.93 0.62 4.13
N ARG A 114 -3.95 1.24 3.53
CA ARG A 114 -3.78 2.08 2.34
C ARG A 114 -2.82 3.24 2.58
N GLU A 115 -2.90 3.87 3.76
CA GLU A 115 -2.02 4.97 4.11
C GLU A 115 -0.59 4.48 4.37
N TYR A 116 -0.44 3.33 5.03
CA TYR A 116 0.84 2.70 5.31
C TYR A 116 1.59 2.38 4.02
N VAL A 117 0.93 1.72 3.06
CA VAL A 117 1.51 1.41 1.74
C VAL A 117 1.87 2.68 0.98
N ARG A 118 1.00 3.70 0.99
CA ARG A 118 1.28 4.99 0.34
C ARG A 118 2.53 5.67 0.91
N LYS A 119 2.67 5.70 2.24
CA LYS A 119 3.83 6.30 2.92
C LYS A 119 5.10 5.51 2.65
N HIS A 120 5.05 4.18 2.67
CA HIS A 120 6.21 3.33 2.37
C HIS A 120 6.64 3.44 0.90
N GLY A 121 5.69 3.56 -0.04
CA GLY A 121 5.98 3.87 -1.44
C GLY A 121 6.66 5.24 -1.61
N ALA A 122 6.18 6.26 -0.88
CA ALA A 122 6.80 7.58 -0.88
C ALA A 122 8.23 7.56 -0.30
N MET A 123 8.54 6.72 0.69
CA MET A 123 9.92 6.54 1.20
C MET A 123 10.85 5.95 0.14
N ASN A 124 10.41 4.92 -0.59
CA ASN A 124 11.20 4.33 -1.66
C ASN A 124 11.46 5.34 -2.79
N ILE A 125 10.46 6.17 -3.11
CA ILE A 125 10.63 7.25 -4.09
C ILE A 125 11.59 8.30 -3.55
N SER A 126 11.46 8.71 -2.28
CA SER A 126 12.33 9.72 -1.67
C SER A 126 13.80 9.28 -1.69
N ALA A 127 14.09 8.04 -1.28
CA ALA A 127 15.44 7.48 -1.35
C ALA A 127 15.99 7.45 -2.78
N ARG A 128 15.16 7.11 -3.77
CA ARG A 128 15.55 7.17 -5.19
C ARG A 128 15.80 8.61 -5.66
N LEU A 129 14.98 9.57 -5.24
CA LEU A 129 15.20 10.98 -5.58
C LEU A 129 16.49 11.50 -4.95
N ASP A 130 16.77 11.11 -3.71
CA ASP A 130 18.00 11.48 -2.99
C ASP A 130 19.24 10.88 -3.69
N SER A 131 19.17 9.64 -4.21
CA SER A 131 20.26 9.06 -5.02
C SER A 131 20.52 9.79 -6.36
N LEU A 132 19.60 10.65 -6.77
CA LEU A 132 19.69 11.46 -8.00
C LEU A 132 20.03 12.93 -7.69
N SER A 133 20.44 13.25 -6.45
CA SER A 133 20.79 14.62 -6.02
C SER A 133 21.82 15.27 -6.94
N ASP A 134 22.76 14.49 -7.46
CA ASP A 134 23.90 15.02 -8.22
C ASP A 134 23.58 15.26 -9.70
N ASN A 135 22.39 14.87 -10.15
CA ASN A 135 21.93 15.07 -11.54
C ASN A 135 21.44 16.50 -11.81
N VAL A 136 22.25 17.50 -11.46
CA VAL A 136 21.92 18.92 -11.63
C VAL A 136 21.82 19.29 -13.11
N GLU A 137 22.79 18.86 -13.92
CA GLU A 137 22.86 19.21 -15.34
C GLU A 137 21.70 18.60 -16.14
N GLY A 138 21.33 17.34 -15.86
CA GLY A 138 20.19 16.71 -16.50
C GLY A 138 18.87 17.43 -16.20
N ARG A 139 18.70 17.97 -14.99
CA ARG A 139 17.53 18.77 -14.61
C ARG A 139 17.47 20.10 -15.36
N LYS A 140 18.60 20.82 -15.47
CA LYS A 140 18.69 22.07 -16.24
C LYS A 140 18.42 21.84 -17.72
N GLN A 141 19.08 20.85 -18.30
CA GLN A 141 18.92 20.50 -19.72
C GLN A 141 17.47 20.10 -20.04
N PHE A 142 16.80 19.39 -19.12
CA PHE A 142 15.38 19.08 -19.26
C PHE A 142 14.51 20.33 -19.29
N ALA A 143 14.72 21.29 -18.38
CA ALA A 143 13.96 22.54 -18.37
C ALA A 143 14.16 23.35 -19.66
N VAL A 144 15.41 23.50 -20.11
CA VAL A 144 15.74 24.21 -21.37
C VAL A 144 15.10 23.52 -22.58
N THR A 145 15.21 22.20 -22.66
CA THR A 145 14.64 21.43 -23.79
C THR A 145 13.11 21.52 -23.79
N THR A 146 12.49 21.42 -22.62
CA THR A 146 11.03 21.52 -22.48
C THR A 146 10.55 22.93 -22.82
N SER A 147 11.26 23.98 -22.38
CA SER A 147 10.98 25.37 -22.78
C SER A 147 10.98 25.54 -24.29
N LYS A 148 12.03 25.07 -24.97
CA LYS A 148 12.13 25.11 -26.44
C LYS A 148 10.99 24.33 -27.12
N GLN A 149 10.60 23.17 -26.59
CA GLN A 149 9.49 22.39 -27.13
C GLN A 149 8.15 23.10 -26.97
N MET A 150 7.89 23.74 -25.83
CA MET A 150 6.65 24.49 -25.61
C MET A 150 6.58 25.73 -26.51
N LEU A 151 7.70 26.44 -26.67
CA LEU A 151 7.78 27.58 -27.59
C LEU A 151 7.47 27.17 -29.03
N ARG A 152 8.01 26.02 -29.50
CA ARG A 152 7.69 25.47 -30.83
C ARG A 152 6.21 25.13 -31.01
N ARG A 153 5.48 24.88 -29.91
CA ARG A 153 4.04 24.65 -29.90
C ARG A 153 3.22 25.95 -29.75
N GLY A 154 3.87 27.12 -29.83
CA GLY A 154 3.22 28.42 -29.64
C GLY A 154 2.92 28.78 -28.18
N LEU A 155 3.44 28.00 -27.23
CA LEU A 155 3.28 28.25 -25.80
C LEU A 155 4.54 28.91 -25.26
N ALA A 156 4.50 30.25 -25.13
CA ALA A 156 5.57 31.02 -24.49
C ALA A 156 5.54 30.80 -22.97
N MET A 157 6.00 29.62 -22.55
CA MET A 157 6.14 29.23 -21.15
C MET A 157 7.58 29.47 -20.72
N ASP A 158 7.74 30.07 -19.56
CA ASP A 158 9.02 30.15 -18.87
C ASP A 158 9.18 28.89 -18.02
N ILE A 159 10.20 28.08 -18.33
CA ILE A 159 10.43 26.79 -17.69
C ILE A 159 11.88 26.76 -17.21
N GLY A 160 12.06 26.60 -15.91
CA GLY A 160 13.37 26.65 -15.26
C GLY A 160 13.43 25.76 -14.05
N THR A 161 14.61 25.66 -13.45
CA THR A 161 14.83 24.92 -12.21
C THR A 161 15.14 25.88 -11.06
N SER A 162 14.90 25.44 -9.83
CA SER A 162 15.26 26.20 -8.63
C SER A 162 15.46 25.28 -7.41
N GLY A 163 15.80 25.89 -6.28
CA GLY A 163 16.03 25.21 -5.01
C GLY A 163 17.39 24.51 -4.95
N ASP A 164 17.66 23.86 -3.81
CA ASP A 164 18.92 23.15 -3.61
C ASP A 164 19.11 22.08 -4.68
N HIS A 165 20.30 22.09 -5.29
CA HIS A 165 20.67 21.20 -6.39
C HIS A 165 19.65 21.22 -7.55
N GLU A 166 18.92 22.32 -7.78
CA GLU A 166 17.94 22.44 -8.88
C GLU A 166 16.80 21.40 -8.80
N THR A 167 16.44 20.98 -7.58
CA THR A 167 15.45 19.90 -7.36
C THR A 167 14.00 20.34 -7.52
N VAL A 168 13.74 21.61 -7.83
CA VAL A 168 12.40 22.13 -8.11
C VAL A 168 12.29 22.50 -9.59
N LEU A 169 11.28 21.96 -10.27
CA LEU A 169 10.96 22.31 -11.66
C LEU A 169 9.84 23.34 -11.70
N ASN A 170 10.07 24.49 -12.33
CA ASN A 170 9.11 25.59 -12.40
C ASN A 170 8.57 25.73 -13.82
N TYR A 171 7.25 25.79 -13.94
CA TYR A 171 6.52 26.18 -15.14
C TYR A 171 5.78 27.47 -14.85
N LYS A 172 6.07 28.52 -15.62
CA LYS A 172 5.41 29.81 -15.53
C LYS A 172 4.75 30.15 -16.85
N TYR A 173 3.44 30.38 -16.81
CA TYR A 173 2.65 30.71 -17.98
C TYR A 173 1.40 31.51 -17.59
N PHE A 174 1.19 32.66 -18.22
CA PHE A 174 0.16 33.60 -17.78
C PHE A 174 -1.28 33.07 -17.91
N LYS A 175 -1.56 32.17 -18.87
CA LYS A 175 -2.87 31.51 -19.03
C LYS A 175 -2.98 30.19 -18.25
N MET A 176 -2.07 29.94 -17.31
CA MET A 176 -2.11 28.71 -16.54
C MET A 176 -3.26 28.75 -15.53
N ASP A 177 -4.14 27.77 -15.66
CA ASP A 177 -5.23 27.48 -14.72
C ASP A 177 -5.16 26.00 -14.30
N ARG A 178 -5.96 25.61 -13.31
CA ARG A 178 -5.92 24.24 -12.76
C ARG A 178 -6.21 23.16 -13.81
N PRO A 179 -7.22 23.29 -14.70
CA PRO A 179 -7.42 22.36 -15.81
C PRO A 179 -6.20 22.26 -16.74
N THR A 180 -5.59 23.38 -17.12
CA THR A 180 -4.39 23.40 -17.97
C THR A 180 -3.22 22.71 -17.30
N VAL A 181 -2.99 22.94 -16.00
CA VAL A 181 -1.94 22.25 -15.23
C VAL A 181 -2.12 20.73 -15.29
N LEU A 182 -3.34 20.24 -15.04
CA LEU A 182 -3.63 18.80 -15.06
C LEU A 182 -3.47 18.20 -16.46
N ASN A 183 -3.93 18.91 -17.49
CA ASN A 183 -3.81 18.47 -18.89
C ASN A 183 -2.36 18.45 -19.35
N LEU A 184 -1.59 19.51 -19.04
CA LEU A 184 -0.18 19.62 -19.37
C LEU A 184 0.64 18.52 -18.68
N ALA A 185 0.39 18.30 -17.38
CA ALA A 185 1.10 17.28 -16.63
C ALA A 185 0.85 15.86 -17.14
N ARG A 186 -0.40 15.55 -17.51
CA ARG A 186 -0.79 14.25 -18.07
C ARG A 186 -0.24 14.04 -19.48
N SER A 187 -0.47 15.00 -20.37
CA SER A 187 -0.07 14.90 -21.78
C SER A 187 1.46 14.90 -21.97
N GLY A 188 2.17 15.70 -21.18
CA GLY A 188 3.64 15.78 -21.21
C GLY A 188 4.34 14.71 -20.37
N ASN A 189 3.59 13.87 -19.65
CA ASN A 189 4.13 12.89 -18.71
C ASN A 189 5.12 13.51 -17.69
N ILE A 190 4.84 14.76 -17.29
CA ILE A 190 5.79 15.64 -16.58
C ILE A 190 6.18 15.04 -15.24
N PHE A 191 5.23 14.46 -14.51
CA PHE A 191 5.50 13.90 -13.17
C PHE A 191 6.41 12.67 -13.21
N ASN A 192 6.32 11.85 -14.25
CA ASN A 192 7.19 10.69 -14.40
C ASN A 192 8.61 11.14 -14.78
N LYS A 193 8.75 12.08 -15.72
CA LYS A 193 10.06 12.66 -16.05
C LYS A 193 10.68 13.41 -14.87
N ALA A 194 9.86 14.12 -14.09
CA ALA A 194 10.31 14.78 -12.88
C ALA A 194 10.90 13.78 -11.88
N ARG A 195 10.24 12.63 -11.70
CA ARG A 195 10.72 11.54 -10.84
C ARG A 195 12.01 10.91 -11.34
N ASP A 196 12.11 10.66 -12.64
CA ASP A 196 13.29 10.02 -13.24
C ASP A 196 14.53 10.92 -13.19
N LEU A 197 14.36 12.24 -13.19
CA LEU A 197 15.45 13.22 -13.11
C LEU A 197 15.78 13.68 -11.68
N GLY A 198 15.08 13.17 -10.67
CA GLY A 198 15.36 13.50 -9.28
C GLY A 198 14.74 14.81 -8.78
N PHE A 199 13.73 15.35 -9.46
CA PHE A 199 13.01 16.51 -8.94
C PHE A 199 12.15 16.14 -7.73
N ARG A 200 12.16 16.99 -6.70
CA ARG A 200 11.35 16.84 -5.49
C ARG A 200 9.98 17.50 -5.60
N ALA A 201 9.90 18.57 -6.38
CA ALA A 201 8.66 19.29 -6.61
C ALA A 201 8.55 19.80 -8.05
N VAL A 202 7.32 19.88 -8.55
CA VAL A 202 6.98 20.58 -9.79
C VAL A 202 6.01 21.69 -9.46
N VAL A 203 6.38 22.92 -9.80
CA VAL A 203 5.61 24.13 -9.50
C VAL A 203 5.06 24.68 -10.80
N PHE A 204 3.75 24.88 -10.86
CA PHE A 204 3.08 25.58 -11.95
C PHE A 204 2.58 26.91 -11.43
N THR A 205 2.83 28.01 -12.13
CA THR A 205 2.35 29.34 -11.74
C THR A 205 1.90 30.17 -12.93
N ASN A 206 0.86 31.00 -12.72
CA ASN A 206 0.51 32.06 -13.67
C ASN A 206 1.02 33.44 -13.22
N GLY A 207 1.86 33.49 -12.17
CA GLY A 207 2.31 34.72 -11.53
C GLY A 207 1.40 35.24 -10.43
N ARG A 208 0.17 34.71 -10.30
CA ARG A 208 -0.76 35.01 -9.20
C ARG A 208 -1.09 33.77 -8.38
N LEU A 209 -1.49 32.70 -9.05
CA LEU A 209 -1.80 31.39 -8.47
C LEU A 209 -0.65 30.44 -8.74
N THR A 210 -0.41 29.56 -7.78
CA THR A 210 0.65 28.55 -7.83
C THR A 210 0.09 27.20 -7.42
N TRP A 211 0.42 26.17 -8.19
CA TRP A 211 0.07 24.77 -7.92
C TRP A 211 1.36 23.97 -7.78
N THR A 212 1.58 23.42 -6.60
CA THR A 212 2.80 22.67 -6.30
C THR A 212 2.48 21.19 -6.23
N TYR A 213 3.16 20.40 -7.04
CA TYR A 213 3.10 18.96 -7.02
C TYR A 213 4.30 18.38 -6.26
N ASP A 214 4.04 17.55 -5.26
CA ASP A 214 5.05 16.80 -4.53
C ASP A 214 5.29 15.46 -5.24
N VAL A 215 6.50 15.27 -5.77
CA VAL A 215 6.86 14.10 -6.59
C VAL A 215 6.93 12.83 -5.76
N ALA A 216 7.40 12.92 -4.51
CA ALA A 216 7.51 11.79 -3.61
C ALA A 216 6.14 11.35 -3.08
N ALA A 217 5.29 12.32 -2.70
CA ALA A 217 3.93 12.05 -2.24
C ALA A 217 2.93 11.79 -3.37
N ASN A 218 3.34 12.02 -4.63
CA ASN A 218 2.55 11.83 -5.85
C ASN A 218 1.21 12.61 -5.80
N THR A 219 1.21 13.81 -5.22
CA THR A 219 0.00 14.63 -5.00
C THR A 219 0.30 16.13 -5.10
N PHE A 220 -0.72 16.92 -5.43
CA PHE A 220 -0.68 18.37 -5.26
C PHE A 220 -0.74 18.72 -3.77
N LYS A 221 -0.04 19.79 -3.41
CA LYS A 221 -0.05 20.47 -2.11
C LYS A 221 -0.97 21.68 -2.16
#